data_AF-A0A962JQY2-F1
#
_entry.id   AF-A0A962JQY2-F1
#
_cell.length_a   1.000
_cell.length_b   1.000
_cell.length_c   1.000
_cell.angle_alpha   90.00
_cell.angle_beta   90.00
_cell.angle_gamma   90.00
#
_symmetry.space_group_name_H-M   'P 1'
#
loop_
_entity.id
_entity.type
_entity.pdbx_description
1 polymer ?
#
loop_
_entity_poly.entity_id
_entity_poly.type
_entity_poly.pdbx_seq_one_letter_code
_entity_poly.pdbx_strand_id
1 'polypeptide(L)'
;LELEKKAGERFSKLHSWLLQNLDQPVDVEDMAEQVDMSPRNFSRVFSKMTGITPGKYVESIRLERARELLESGKPPINRVAQLSGFGREERMRRAFIRELGVTPGLYQSHFGR
;
A
#
# COMPACT_ATOMS: atom_id res chain seq x y z
N LEU A 1 -2.02 -14.50 23.34
CA LEU A 1 -0.55 -14.68 23.37
C LEU A 1 0.00 -15.44 22.16
N GLU A 2 -0.11 -16.78 22.04
CA GLU A 2 0.49 -17.48 20.87
C GLU A 2 -0.26 -17.23 19.54
N LEU A 3 -1.60 -17.17 19.58
CA LEU A 3 -2.44 -16.88 18.41
C LEU A 3 -2.23 -15.46 17.85
N GLU A 4 -2.06 -14.48 18.73
CA GLU A 4 -1.78 -13.08 18.35
C GLU A 4 -0.38 -12.96 17.73
N LYS A 5 0.60 -13.67 18.27
CA LYS A 5 1.95 -13.72 17.72
C LYS A 5 1.97 -14.35 16.32
N LYS A 6 1.29 -15.48 16.12
CA LYS A 6 1.13 -16.11 14.78
C LYS A 6 0.36 -15.22 13.81
N ALA A 7 -0.61 -14.43 14.27
CA ALA A 7 -1.29 -13.46 13.43
C ALA A 7 -0.37 -12.29 13.04
N GLY A 8 0.45 -11.80 13.96
CA GLY A 8 1.50 -10.81 13.69
C GLY A 8 2.55 -11.30 12.69
N GLU A 9 3.03 -12.54 12.84
CA GLU A 9 3.98 -13.16 11.90
C GLU A 9 3.38 -13.31 10.49
N ARG A 10 2.11 -13.74 10.39
CA ARG A 10 1.40 -13.84 9.10
C ARG A 10 1.23 -12.49 8.42
N PHE A 11 0.85 -11.45 9.17
CA PHE A 11 0.70 -10.11 8.57
C PHE A 11 2.02 -9.43 8.25
N SER A 12 3.10 -9.74 8.97
CA SER A 12 4.45 -9.33 8.58
C SER A 12 4.85 -9.94 7.23
N LYS A 13 4.63 -11.25 7.05
CA LYS A 13 4.85 -11.92 5.76
C LYS A 13 3.99 -11.33 4.64
N LEU A 14 2.71 -11.07 4.91
CA LEU A 14 1.82 -10.40 3.96
C LEU A 14 2.35 -9.02 3.57
N HIS A 15 2.83 -8.22 4.52
CA HIS A 15 3.42 -6.91 4.24
C HIS A 15 4.65 -7.02 3.33
N SER A 16 5.56 -7.95 3.64
CA SER A 16 6.75 -8.19 2.80
C SER A 16 6.39 -8.68 1.40
N TRP A 17 5.35 -9.51 1.27
CA TRP A 17 4.85 -9.96 -0.02
C TRP A 17 4.23 -8.80 -0.81
N LEU A 18 3.43 -7.94 -0.15
CA LEU A 18 2.82 -6.77 -0.78
C LEU A 18 3.89 -5.84 -1.37
N LEU A 19 4.94 -5.53 -0.61
CA LEU A 19 6.06 -4.69 -1.08
C LEU A 19 6.74 -5.23 -2.36
N GLN A 20 6.73 -6.55 -2.56
CA GLN A 20 7.34 -7.21 -3.73
C GLN A 20 6.40 -7.32 -4.93
N ASN A 21 5.10 -7.12 -4.74
CA ASN A 21 4.06 -7.36 -5.77
C ASN A 21 3.19 -6.11 -6.07
N LEU A 22 3.58 -4.93 -5.58
CA LEU A 22 2.81 -3.69 -5.78
C LEU A 22 2.67 -3.27 -7.25
N ASP A 23 3.58 -3.70 -8.11
CA ASP A 23 3.58 -3.42 -9.55
C ASP A 23 2.47 -4.15 -10.31
N GLN A 24 1.82 -5.12 -9.66
CA GLN A 24 0.69 -5.86 -10.19
C GLN A 24 -0.61 -5.45 -9.50
N PRO A 25 -1.78 -5.67 -10.14
CA PRO A 25 -3.06 -5.66 -9.43
C PRO A 25 -2.99 -6.65 -8.26
N VAL A 26 -3.25 -6.17 -7.05
CA VAL A 26 -3.39 -6.99 -5.85
C VAL A 26 -4.80 -6.81 -5.34
N ASP A 27 -5.55 -7.89 -5.24
CA ASP A 27 -6.90 -7.93 -4.69
C ASP A 27 -6.96 -8.63 -3.32
N VAL A 28 -8.18 -8.81 -2.80
CA VAL A 28 -8.40 -9.39 -1.48
C VAL A 28 -8.16 -10.89 -1.49
N GLU A 29 -8.41 -11.54 -2.61
CA GLU A 29 -8.22 -12.95 -2.88
C GLU A 29 -6.72 -13.29 -2.84
N ASP A 30 -5.88 -12.51 -3.52
CA ASP A 30 -4.43 -12.67 -3.50
C ASP A 30 -3.88 -12.59 -2.07
N MET A 31 -4.30 -11.56 -1.32
CA MET A 31 -3.86 -11.36 0.06
C MET A 31 -4.34 -12.47 1.02
N ALA A 32 -5.54 -13.01 0.78
CA ALA A 32 -6.11 -14.06 1.60
C ALA A 32 -5.39 -15.40 1.39
N GLU A 33 -4.93 -15.67 0.17
CA GLU A 33 -4.09 -16.83 -0.16
C GLU A 33 -2.76 -16.78 0.60
N GLN A 34 -2.11 -15.62 0.70
CA GLN A 34 -0.83 -15.47 1.43
C GLN A 34 -0.89 -15.79 2.93
N VAL A 35 -2.11 -15.85 3.51
CA VAL A 35 -2.31 -16.10 4.93
C VAL A 35 -3.20 -17.31 5.23
N ASP A 36 -3.44 -18.15 4.22
CA ASP A 36 -4.26 -19.37 4.28
C ASP A 36 -5.68 -19.11 4.81
N MET A 37 -6.34 -18.08 4.28
CA MET A 37 -7.71 -17.71 4.67
C MET A 37 -8.63 -17.60 3.46
N SER A 38 -9.92 -17.82 3.68
CA SER A 38 -10.91 -17.37 2.71
C SER A 38 -10.96 -15.82 2.67
N PRO A 39 -11.27 -15.19 1.52
CA PRO A 39 -11.28 -13.73 1.36
C PRO A 39 -12.17 -13.01 2.40
N ARG A 40 -13.31 -13.62 2.72
CA ARG A 40 -14.25 -13.11 3.73
C ARG A 40 -13.66 -13.16 5.15
N ASN A 41 -13.03 -14.27 5.51
CA ASN A 41 -12.43 -14.41 6.83
C ASN A 41 -11.21 -13.48 6.97
N PHE A 42 -10.38 -13.43 5.93
CA PHE A 42 -9.24 -12.51 5.85
C PHE A 42 -9.69 -11.06 6.05
N SER A 43 -10.63 -10.55 5.24
CA SER A 43 -11.10 -9.17 5.35
C SER A 43 -11.59 -8.81 6.74
N ARG A 44 -12.35 -9.71 7.38
CA ARG A 44 -12.89 -9.52 8.73
C ARG A 44 -11.79 -9.53 9.80
N VAL A 45 -10.90 -10.54 9.77
CA VAL A 45 -9.82 -10.67 10.76
C VAL A 45 -8.83 -9.53 10.61
N PHE A 46 -8.44 -9.21 9.38
CA PHE A 46 -7.54 -8.11 9.06
C PHE A 46 -8.10 -6.78 9.60
N SER A 47 -9.32 -6.42 9.21
CA SER A 47 -9.92 -5.16 9.67
C SER A 47 -10.10 -5.09 11.18
N LYS A 48 -10.44 -6.22 11.83
CA LYS A 48 -10.53 -6.29 13.30
C LYS A 48 -9.18 -6.04 13.97
N MET A 49 -8.09 -6.50 13.36
CA MET A 49 -6.75 -6.40 13.92
C MET A 49 -6.04 -5.08 13.61
N THR A 50 -6.20 -4.55 12.39
CA THR A 50 -5.48 -3.35 11.91
C THR A 50 -6.32 -2.09 12.00
N GLY A 51 -7.64 -2.20 12.19
CA GLY A 51 -8.57 -1.08 12.17
C GLY A 51 -8.87 -0.54 10.76
N ILE A 52 -8.27 -1.09 9.70
CA ILE A 52 -8.43 -0.65 8.31
C ILE A 52 -8.71 -1.83 7.39
N THR A 53 -9.38 -1.56 6.26
CA THR A 53 -9.68 -2.59 5.27
C THR A 53 -8.40 -3.01 4.52
N PRO A 54 -8.35 -4.24 3.97
CA PRO A 54 -7.20 -4.67 3.17
C PRO A 54 -6.89 -3.73 1.99
N GLY A 55 -7.91 -3.23 1.29
CA GLY A 55 -7.72 -2.28 0.19
C GLY A 55 -7.08 -0.95 0.63
N LYS A 56 -7.47 -0.42 1.80
CA LYS A 56 -6.83 0.77 2.38
C LYS A 56 -5.39 0.50 2.77
N TYR A 57 -5.09 -0.70 3.25
CA TYR A 57 -3.73 -1.08 3.60
C TYR A 57 -2.82 -1.17 2.36
N VAL A 58 -3.29 -1.78 1.28
CA VAL A 58 -2.55 -1.77 0.01
C VAL A 58 -2.31 -0.33 -0.45
N GLU A 59 -3.33 0.53 -0.38
CA GLU A 59 -3.21 1.93 -0.75
C GLU A 59 -2.19 2.70 0.12
N SER A 60 -2.11 2.42 1.44
CA SER A 60 -1.11 3.04 2.31
C SER A 60 0.32 2.62 1.97
N ILE A 61 0.54 1.35 1.63
CA ILE A 61 1.86 0.88 1.20
C ILE A 61 2.24 1.52 -0.14
N ARG A 62 1.31 1.62 -1.09
CA ARG A 62 1.53 2.34 -2.36
C ARG A 62 1.88 3.81 -2.14
N LEU A 63 1.20 4.46 -1.19
CA LEU A 63 1.46 5.85 -0.84
C LEU A 63 2.86 6.03 -0.24
N GLU A 64 3.26 5.15 0.68
CA GLU A 64 4.60 5.14 1.27
C GLU A 64 5.68 4.97 0.20
N ARG A 65 5.51 3.99 -0.69
CA ARG A 65 6.41 3.77 -1.83
C ARG A 65 6.50 4.99 -2.76
N ALA A 66 5.37 5.65 -3.02
CA ALA A 66 5.36 6.87 -3.83
C ALA A 66 6.13 8.01 -3.16
N ARG A 67 6.02 8.19 -1.84
CA ARG A 67 6.79 9.20 -1.08
C ARG A 67 8.29 8.95 -1.21
N GLU A 68 8.73 7.72 -0.97
CA GLU A 68 10.15 7.34 -1.12
C GLU A 68 10.69 7.68 -2.53
N LEU A 69 9.91 7.36 -3.57
CA LEU A 69 10.29 7.64 -4.96
C LEU A 69 10.38 9.15 -5.25
N LEU A 70 9.44 9.94 -4.73
CA LEU A 70 9.45 11.40 -4.88
C LEU A 70 10.58 12.07 -4.09
N GLU A 71 11.01 11.46 -2.97
CA GLU A 71 12.13 11.94 -2.15
C GLU A 71 13.50 11.53 -2.72
N SER A 72 13.57 10.38 -3.40
CA SER A 72 14.82 9.83 -3.97
C SER A 72 15.38 10.63 -5.17
N GLY A 73 14.59 11.54 -5.73
CA GLY A 73 14.99 12.45 -6.81
C GLY A 73 13.78 13.09 -7.48
N LYS A 74 13.90 13.47 -8.76
CA LYS A 74 12.81 14.09 -9.54
C LYS A 74 12.33 13.24 -10.73
N PRO A 75 11.92 11.96 -10.52
CA PRO A 75 11.29 11.20 -11.58
C PRO A 75 9.95 11.85 -11.98
N PRO A 76 9.54 11.76 -13.26
CA PRO A 76 8.22 12.21 -13.69
C PRO A 76 7.09 11.60 -12.84
N ILE A 77 6.08 12.39 -12.48
CA ILE A 77 4.96 11.95 -11.62
C ILE A 77 4.24 10.71 -12.18
N ASN A 78 4.08 10.63 -13.49
CA ASN A 78 3.50 9.46 -14.15
C ASN A 78 4.33 8.18 -13.92
N ARG A 79 5.67 8.29 -13.90
CA ARG A 79 6.58 7.18 -13.64
C ARG A 79 6.50 6.74 -12.19
N VAL A 80 6.38 7.69 -11.26
CA VAL A 80 6.16 7.38 -9.84
C VAL A 80 4.86 6.61 -9.65
N ALA A 81 3.77 7.01 -10.30
CA ALA A 81 2.49 6.31 -10.20
C ALA A 81 2.58 4.85 -10.68
N GLN A 82 3.38 4.56 -11.70
CA GLN A 82 3.64 3.19 -12.14
C GLN A 82 4.46 2.41 -11.11
N LEU A 83 5.61 2.95 -10.70
CA LEU A 83 6.56 2.27 -9.81
C LEU A 83 6.06 2.07 -8.39
N SER A 84 5.11 2.88 -7.95
CA SER A 84 4.45 2.76 -6.64
C SER A 84 3.20 1.91 -6.67
N GLY A 85 2.79 1.36 -7.83
CA GLY A 85 1.64 0.46 -7.93
C GLY A 85 0.27 1.13 -8.07
N PHE A 86 0.20 2.47 -8.16
CA PHE A 86 -1.07 3.15 -8.45
C PHE A 86 -1.54 2.96 -9.90
N GLY A 87 -0.61 2.73 -10.82
CA GLY A 87 -0.82 2.50 -12.26
C GLY A 87 -1.31 3.73 -13.04
N ARG A 88 -1.99 4.67 -12.40
CA ARG A 88 -2.43 5.95 -12.99
C ARG A 88 -2.17 7.09 -12.02
N GLU A 89 -1.64 8.19 -12.55
CA GLU A 89 -1.38 9.41 -11.79
C GLU A 89 -2.62 9.92 -11.04
N GLU A 90 -3.80 9.91 -11.67
CA GLU A 90 -5.03 10.37 -11.04
C GLU A 90 -5.45 9.52 -9.82
N ARG A 91 -5.08 8.23 -9.77
CA ARG A 91 -5.31 7.41 -8.57
C ARG A 91 -4.35 7.82 -7.46
N MET A 92 -3.06 7.97 -7.79
CA MET A 92 -2.04 8.42 -6.85
C MET A 92 -2.37 9.82 -6.29
N ARG A 93 -2.75 10.77 -7.15
CA ARG A 93 -3.11 12.13 -6.76
C ARG A 93 -4.27 12.16 -5.77
N ARG A 94 -5.32 11.37 -6.01
CA ARG A 94 -6.46 11.26 -5.07
C ARG A 94 -6.05 10.70 -3.72
N ALA A 95 -5.19 9.69 -3.70
CA ALA A 95 -4.64 9.14 -2.45
C ALA A 95 -3.80 10.18 -1.70
N PHE A 96 -2.89 10.89 -2.38
CA PHE A 96 -2.08 11.96 -1.80
C PHE A 96 -2.93 13.08 -1.18
N ILE A 97 -3.95 13.55 -1.89
CA ILE A 97 -4.84 14.60 -1.35
C ILE A 97 -5.61 14.09 -0.14
N ARG A 98 -6.13 12.86 -0.19
CA ARG A 98 -6.93 12.30 0.90
C ARG A 98 -6.11 12.03 2.16
N GLU A 99 -4.88 11.53 2.02
CA GLU A 99 -4.05 11.09 3.15
C GLU A 99 -3.06 12.16 3.63
N LEU A 100 -2.59 13.06 2.75
CA LEU A 100 -1.54 14.05 3.06
C LEU A 100 -1.97 15.50 2.82
N GLY A 101 -3.14 15.74 2.21
CA GLY A 101 -3.65 17.09 1.94
C GLY A 101 -2.91 17.85 0.85
N VAL A 102 -1.96 17.24 0.14
CA VAL A 102 -1.14 17.88 -0.90
C VAL A 102 -1.12 17.05 -2.18
N THR A 103 -0.77 17.66 -3.31
CA THR A 103 -0.58 16.92 -4.58
C THR A 103 0.79 16.25 -4.62
N PRO A 104 0.98 15.17 -5.41
CA PRO A 104 2.30 14.55 -5.59
C PRO A 104 3.36 15.53 -6.11
N GLY A 105 2.98 16.43 -7.03
CA GLY A 105 3.88 17.45 -7.58
C GLY A 105 4.33 18.47 -6.54
N LEU A 106 3.41 18.95 -5.69
CA LEU A 106 3.76 19.84 -4.58
C LEU A 106 4.65 19.13 -3.56
N TYR A 107 4.33 17.87 -3.22
CA TYR A 107 5.17 17.05 -2.36
C TYR A 107 6.60 16.93 -2.93
N GLN A 108 6.72 16.63 -4.23
CA GLN A 108 8.01 16.51 -4.91
C GLN A 108 8.81 17.81 -4.92
N SER A 109 8.17 18.98 -5.11
CA SER A 109 8.90 20.26 -5.11
C SER A 109 9.46 20.61 -3.73
N HIS A 110 8.83 20.14 -2.66
CA HIS A 110 9.27 20.40 -1.29
C HIS A 110 10.28 19.38 -0.76
N PHE A 111 10.12 18.10 -1.11
CA PHE A 111 10.91 17.01 -0.52
C PHE A 111 11.85 16.30 -1.51
N GLY A 112 11.67 16.50 -2.82
CA GLY A 112 12.53 15.91 -3.83
C GLY A 112 13.94 16.49 -3.79
N ARG A 113 14.94 15.61 -3.66
CA ARG A 113 16.36 15.97 -3.74
C ARG A 113 16.76 16.48 -5.12
#